data_AF-A0A535BAL5-F1
#
_entry.id   AF-A0A535BAL5-F1
#
_cell.length_a   1.000
_cell.length_b   1.000
_cell.length_c   1.000
_cell.angle_alpha   90.00
_cell.angle_beta   90.00
_cell.angle_gamma   90.00
#
_symmetry.space_group_name_H-M   'P 1'
#
loop_
_entity.id
_entity.type
_entity.pdbx_description
1 polymer ?
#
loop_
_entity_poly.entity_id
_entity_poly.type
_entity_poly.pdbx_seq_one_letter_code
_entity_poly.pdbx_strand_id
1 'polypeptide(L)'
;MSEQVMVVVADLDDPKHGEINVVESVQKGARLVETLLEAGFDRERIRVFSGGEMDMQVRHRPVVALISGDQKEQGEAAPGEASDKQGGNSEDSSKRSMASAARAESRKEEVATEHYERNGVRFSTAFRPA
;
A
#
# COMPACT_ATOMS: atom_id res chain seq x y z
N MET A 1 23.46 -17.47 -19.87
CA MET A 1 22.40 -16.66 -19.26
C MET A 1 21.08 -17.23 -19.71
N SER A 2 20.30 -17.85 -18.83
CA SER A 2 18.96 -18.33 -19.16
C SER A 2 17.96 -17.20 -18.94
N GLU A 3 17.22 -16.81 -19.98
CA GLU A 3 16.13 -15.85 -19.85
C GLU A 3 15.01 -16.45 -19.00
N GLN A 4 14.74 -15.84 -17.85
CA GLN A 4 13.61 -16.24 -17.01
C GLN A 4 12.32 -15.63 -17.57
N VAL A 5 11.20 -16.29 -17.35
CA VAL A 5 9.88 -15.78 -17.70
C VAL A 5 9.09 -15.58 -16.43
N MET A 6 8.51 -14.39 -16.28
CA MET A 6 7.64 -14.05 -15.17
C MET A 6 6.20 -14.04 -15.66
N VAL A 7 5.35 -14.81 -15.00
CA VAL A 7 3.90 -14.87 -15.22
C VAL A 7 3.23 -14.24 -14.00
N VAL A 8 2.52 -13.14 -14.22
CA VAL A 8 1.80 -12.40 -13.19
C VAL A 8 0.31 -12.64 -13.38
N VAL A 9 -0.38 -13.04 -12.31
CA VAL A 9 -1.83 -13.18 -12.25
C VAL A 9 -2.37 -12.10 -11.33
N ALA A 10 -3.00 -11.08 -11.89
CA ALA A 10 -3.57 -9.98 -11.15
C ALA A 10 -4.92 -10.39 -10.52
N ASP A 11 -5.19 -9.90 -9.32
CA ASP A 11 -6.55 -9.80 -8.83
C ASP A 11 -7.17 -8.48 -9.30
N LEU A 12 -8.26 -8.56 -10.08
CA LEU A 12 -8.92 -7.36 -10.60
C LEU A 12 -9.76 -6.67 -9.54
N ASP A 13 -10.18 -7.41 -8.52
CA ASP A 13 -11.02 -6.89 -7.44
C ASP A 13 -10.17 -6.25 -6.33
N ASP A 14 -8.91 -6.70 -6.17
CA ASP A 14 -7.97 -6.11 -5.21
C ASP A 14 -6.55 -5.93 -5.79
N PRO A 15 -6.13 -4.68 -6.08
CA PRO A 15 -4.81 -4.42 -6.67
C PRO A 15 -3.63 -4.72 -5.72
N LYS A 16 -3.88 -4.99 -4.43
CA LYS A 16 -2.85 -5.40 -3.47
C LYS A 16 -2.60 -6.91 -3.50
N HIS A 17 -3.46 -7.67 -4.16
CA HIS A 17 -3.39 -9.11 -4.25
C HIS A 17 -3.10 -9.54 -5.70
N GLY A 18 -2.31 -10.60 -5.81
CA GLY A 18 -1.87 -11.14 -7.08
C GLY A 18 -0.76 -12.15 -6.86
N GLU A 19 -0.55 -12.99 -7.85
CA GLU A 19 0.46 -14.03 -7.82
C GLU A 19 1.53 -13.75 -8.87
N ILE A 20 2.79 -13.96 -8.50
CA ILE A 20 3.93 -13.83 -9.41
C ILE A 20 4.66 -15.17 -9.44
N ASN A 21 4.67 -15.79 -10.61
CA ASN A 21 5.38 -17.03 -10.89
C ASN A 21 6.59 -16.74 -11.76
N VAL A 22 7.78 -17.17 -11.35
CA VAL A 22 9.00 -17.07 -12.15
C VAL A 22 9.43 -18.46 -12.57
N VAL A 23 9.66 -18.64 -13.87
CA VAL A 23 10.06 -19.91 -14.46
C VAL A 23 11.29 -19.75 -15.33
N GLU A 24 12.04 -20.84 -15.48
CA GLU A 24 13.37 -20.83 -16.11
C GLU A 24 13.33 -20.81 -17.64
N SER A 25 12.16 -21.01 -18.27
CA SER A 25 12.06 -21.08 -19.73
C SER A 25 10.70 -20.64 -20.27
N VAL A 26 10.72 -20.18 -21.52
CA VAL A 26 9.52 -19.78 -22.28
C VAL A 26 8.52 -20.93 -22.40
N GLN A 27 8.98 -22.16 -22.59
CA GLN A 27 8.09 -23.32 -22.73
C GLN A 27 7.37 -23.65 -21.42
N LYS A 28 8.05 -23.54 -20.27
CA LYS A 28 7.41 -23.69 -18.96
C LYS A 28 6.40 -22.57 -18.70
N GLY A 29 6.75 -21.33 -19.08
CA GLY A 29 5.85 -20.18 -18.95
C GLY A 29 4.58 -20.34 -19.79
N ALA A 30 4.71 -20.77 -21.04
CA ALA A 30 3.57 -21.03 -21.92
C ALA A 30 2.63 -22.10 -21.33
N ARG A 31 3.17 -23.24 -20.86
CA ARG A 31 2.36 -24.29 -20.23
C ARG A 31 1.64 -23.81 -18.97
N LEU A 32 2.30 -22.98 -18.16
CA LEU A 32 1.67 -22.39 -16.98
C LEU A 32 0.50 -21.49 -17.37
N VAL A 33 0.68 -20.63 -18.38
CA VAL A 33 -0.40 -19.76 -18.89
C VAL A 33 -1.56 -20.59 -19.44
N GLU A 34 -1.29 -21.65 -20.21
CA GLU A 34 -2.32 -22.58 -20.69
C GLU A 34 -3.09 -23.20 -19.54
N THR A 35 -2.38 -23.72 -18.53
CA THR A 35 -3.00 -24.32 -17.34
C THR A 35 -3.89 -23.32 -16.59
N LEU A 36 -3.46 -22.06 -16.47
CA LEU A 36 -4.26 -21.01 -15.82
C LEU A 36 -5.52 -20.68 -16.63
N LEU A 37 -5.42 -20.59 -17.95
CA LEU A 37 -6.58 -20.35 -18.81
C LEU A 37 -7.58 -21.53 -18.75
N GLU A 38 -7.08 -22.78 -18.74
CA GLU A 38 -7.91 -23.98 -18.59
C GLU A 38 -8.59 -24.07 -17.22
N ALA A 39 -7.94 -23.56 -16.17
CA ALA A 39 -8.52 -23.45 -14.83
C ALA A 39 -9.60 -22.35 -14.72
N GLY A 40 -9.82 -21.56 -15.78
CA GLY A 40 -10.86 -20.53 -15.84
C GLY A 40 -10.40 -19.13 -15.46
N PHE A 41 -9.10 -18.87 -15.37
CA PHE A 41 -8.61 -17.50 -15.19
C PHE A 41 -8.81 -16.68 -16.46
N ASP A 42 -9.31 -15.45 -16.31
CA ASP A 42 -9.47 -14.54 -17.43
C ASP A 42 -8.11 -14.13 -18.01
N ARG A 43 -8.03 -14.10 -19.34
CA ARG A 43 -6.81 -13.70 -20.07
C ARG A 43 -6.32 -12.31 -19.68
N GLU A 44 -7.23 -11.39 -19.40
CA GLU A 44 -6.90 -10.00 -19.03
C GLU A 44 -6.15 -9.89 -17.70
N ARG A 45 -6.26 -10.92 -16.84
CA ARG A 45 -5.60 -11.02 -15.55
C ARG A 45 -4.17 -11.52 -15.65
N ILE A 46 -3.82 -12.19 -16.74
CA ILE A 46 -2.53 -12.85 -16.91
C ILE A 46 -1.61 -11.97 -17.74
N ARG A 47 -0.47 -11.58 -17.17
CA ARG A 47 0.59 -10.84 -17.87
C ARG A 47 1.87 -11.65 -17.88
N VAL A 48 2.56 -11.67 -19.00
CA VAL A 48 3.81 -12.43 -19.19
C VAL A 48 4.93 -11.47 -19.55
N PHE A 49 6.05 -11.59 -18.85
CA PHE A 49 7.24 -10.77 -19.04
C PHE A 49 8.46 -11.66 -19.22
N SER A 50 9.36 -11.26 -20.14
CA SER A 50 10.71 -11.80 -20.21
C SER A 50 11.59 -11.05 -19.20
N GLY A 51 12.19 -11.78 -18.27
CA GLY A 51 13.09 -11.24 -17.25
C GLY A 51 14.55 -11.38 -17.66
N GLY A 52 15.29 -10.28 -17.55
CA GLY A 52 16.76 -10.29 -17.51
C GLY A 52 17.24 -10.23 -16.06
N GLU A 53 18.33 -10.92 -15.74
CA GLU A 53 18.99 -10.77 -14.44
C GLU A 53 19.55 -9.34 -14.30
N MET A 54 19.27 -8.71 -13.16
CA MET A 54 19.82 -7.41 -12.79
C MET A 54 20.41 -7.51 -11.38
N ASP A 55 21.67 -7.13 -11.25
CA ASP A 55 22.32 -7.01 -9.95
C ASP A 55 22.01 -5.64 -9.33
N MET A 56 21.48 -5.66 -8.09
CA MET A 56 21.25 -4.46 -7.30
C MET A 56 22.15 -4.46 -6.06
N GLN A 57 22.96 -3.42 -5.90
CA GLN A 57 23.78 -3.23 -4.70
C GLN A 57 23.13 -2.23 -3.75
N VAL A 58 22.80 -2.67 -2.53
CA VAL A 58 22.31 -1.80 -1.46
C VAL A 58 23.50 -1.11 -0.79
N ARG A 59 23.70 0.19 -1.06
CA ARG A 59 24.85 0.97 -0.52
C ARG A 59 24.67 1.48 0.91
N HIS A 60 23.42 1.67 1.34
CA HIS A 60 23.11 2.23 2.65
C HIS A 60 22.19 1.31 3.42
N ARG A 61 22.53 1.05 4.70
CA ARG A 61 21.67 0.31 5.61
C ARG A 61 20.56 1.24 6.10
N PRO A 62 19.28 0.93 5.90
CA PRO A 62 18.20 1.74 6.44
C PRO A 62 18.30 1.73 7.98
N VAL A 63 18.31 2.91 8.58
CA VAL A 63 18.30 3.10 10.04
C VAL A 63 16.87 3.39 10.45
N VAL A 64 16.34 2.58 11.36
CA VAL A 64 15.01 2.75 11.93
C VAL A 64 15.18 3.22 13.37
N ALA A 65 14.61 4.37 13.72
CA ALA A 65 14.57 4.87 15.09
C ALA A 65 13.13 4.82 15.60
N LEU A 66 12.96 4.28 16.82
CA LEU A 66 11.68 4.32 17.52
C LEU A 66 11.50 5.73 18.08
N ILE A 67 10.49 6.45 17.60
CA ILE A 67 10.14 7.76 18.11
C ILE A 67 9.43 7.54 19.46
N SER A 68 10.07 7.92 20.57
CA SER A 68 9.40 7.91 21.88
C SER A 68 8.23 8.89 21.83
N GLY A 69 7.04 8.38 22.16
CA GLY A 69 5.74 9.02 21.91
C GLY A 69 5.41 10.27 22.74
N ASP A 70 6.34 11.20 22.92
CA ASP A 70 6.12 12.50 23.55
C ASP A 70 6.42 13.71 22.64
N GLN A 71 6.64 13.49 21.35
CA GLN A 71 6.55 14.57 20.36
C GLN A 71 5.20 14.53 19.67
N LYS A 72 4.22 15.19 20.30
CA LYS A 72 3.05 15.71 19.60
C LYS A 72 3.51 16.55 18.42
N GLU A 73 2.99 16.20 17.25
CA GLU A 73 2.69 17.08 16.12
C GLU A 73 3.64 18.26 15.90
N GLN A 74 4.64 18.07 15.06
CA GLN A 74 5.11 19.14 14.18
C GLN A 74 5.54 18.51 12.85
N GLY A 75 4.62 18.60 11.89
CA GLY A 75 4.95 18.43 10.49
C GLY A 75 5.94 19.50 10.03
N GLU A 76 6.75 19.10 9.06
CA GLU A 76 7.52 19.92 8.13
C GLU A 76 8.57 20.89 8.71
N ALA A 77 9.83 20.54 8.49
CA ALA A 77 10.87 21.52 8.23
C ALA A 77 11.87 20.96 7.20
N ALA A 78 11.57 21.19 5.91
CA ALA A 78 12.61 21.40 4.92
C ALA A 78 13.21 22.82 5.11
N PRO A 79 14.51 23.05 4.84
CA PRO A 79 15.18 24.25 5.29
C PRO A 79 14.90 25.47 4.39
N GLY A 80 14.29 26.48 5.02
CA GLY A 80 14.61 27.92 4.94
C GLY A 80 14.90 28.59 3.59
N GLU A 81 13.96 29.43 3.15
CA GLU A 81 14.26 30.77 2.64
C GLU A 81 13.22 31.76 3.21
N ALA A 82 13.71 32.83 3.83
CA ALA A 82 12.92 33.90 4.40
C ALA A 82 12.68 35.01 3.36
N SER A 83 11.45 35.54 3.28
CA SER A 83 11.24 36.98 3.14
C SER A 83 9.77 37.40 3.30
N ASP A 84 9.52 38.13 4.39
CA ASP A 84 8.68 39.33 4.56
C ASP A 84 7.28 39.52 3.87
N LYS A 85 6.30 39.68 4.77
CA LYS A 85 5.28 40.77 4.87
C LYS A 85 3.90 40.67 4.16
N GLN A 86 2.90 40.40 5.02
CA GLN A 86 1.89 41.36 5.54
C GLN A 86 0.62 41.72 4.72
N GLY A 87 -0.53 41.50 5.38
CA GLY A 87 -1.85 42.12 5.14
C GLY A 87 -2.87 41.16 4.51
N GLY A 88 -4.10 40.96 4.97
CA GLY A 88 -4.91 41.57 6.03
C GLY A 88 -6.39 41.34 5.68
N ASN A 89 -7.19 40.89 6.66
CA ASN A 89 -8.66 40.98 6.79
C ASN A 89 -9.60 40.44 5.69
N SER A 90 -10.51 39.52 6.05
CA SER A 90 -11.93 39.88 6.32
C SER A 90 -12.81 38.64 6.53
N GLU A 91 -13.82 38.84 7.37
CA GLU A 91 -14.72 37.88 7.98
C GLU A 91 -15.90 37.43 7.09
N ASP A 92 -16.46 36.28 7.49
CA ASP A 92 -17.89 35.95 7.58
C ASP A 92 -18.80 36.00 6.32
N SER A 93 -19.41 34.85 5.97
CA SER A 93 -20.87 34.68 6.07
C SER A 93 -21.41 33.40 5.40
N SER A 94 -21.99 32.55 6.26
CA SER A 94 -23.35 31.97 6.12
C SER A 94 -23.77 31.04 4.96
N LYS A 95 -24.12 29.80 5.37
CA LYS A 95 -25.45 29.12 5.26
C LYS A 95 -25.64 27.90 4.32
N ARG A 96 -26.12 26.82 4.99
CA ARG A 96 -27.14 25.78 4.64
C ARG A 96 -26.71 24.64 3.72
N SER A 97 -26.54 23.42 4.25
CA SER A 97 -27.54 22.39 4.63
C SER A 97 -28.06 21.56 3.44
N MET A 98 -27.82 20.26 3.46
CA MET A 98 -28.85 19.20 3.42
C MET A 98 -28.18 17.85 3.64
N ALA A 99 -28.73 17.08 4.57
CA ALA A 99 -28.43 15.68 4.78
C ALA A 99 -29.11 14.82 3.69
N SER A 100 -28.43 13.77 3.24
CA SER A 100 -29.11 12.61 2.64
C SER A 100 -28.52 11.35 3.26
N ALA A 101 -29.31 10.74 4.12
CA ALA A 101 -29.03 9.46 4.73
C ALA A 101 -29.07 8.34 3.67
N ALA A 102 -27.97 7.62 3.52
CA ALA A 102 -27.97 6.25 3.01
C ALA A 102 -27.39 5.37 4.12
N ARG A 103 -28.28 4.56 4.70
CA ARG A 103 -28.06 3.66 5.81
C ARG A 103 -27.14 2.53 5.38
N ALA A 104 -25.84 2.70 5.62
CA ALA A 104 -24.88 1.60 5.58
C ALA A 104 -25.05 0.79 6.88
N GLU A 105 -25.38 -0.49 6.74
CA GLU A 105 -25.31 -1.44 7.84
C GLU A 105 -23.83 -1.61 8.23
N SER A 106 -23.42 -0.75 9.17
CA SER A 106 -22.18 -0.83 9.90
C SER A 106 -22.15 -2.16 10.65
N ARG A 107 -21.51 -3.18 10.07
CA ARG A 107 -20.92 -4.25 10.86
C ARG A 107 -19.93 -3.56 11.79
N LYS A 108 -20.34 -3.34 13.05
CA LYS A 108 -19.46 -2.91 14.13
C LYS A 108 -18.41 -4.01 14.29
N GLU A 109 -17.34 -3.94 13.51
CA GLU A 109 -16.09 -4.43 14.00
C GLU A 109 -15.74 -3.51 15.16
N GLU A 110 -15.76 -4.10 16.36
CA GLU A 110 -15.24 -3.49 17.56
C GLU A 110 -13.74 -3.27 17.31
N VAL A 111 -13.43 -2.12 16.69
CA VAL A 111 -12.07 -1.62 16.60
C VAL A 111 -11.63 -1.46 18.03
N ALA A 112 -10.59 -2.20 18.43
CA ALA A 112 -10.01 -2.07 19.75
C ALA A 112 -9.74 -0.58 19.98
N THR A 113 -10.47 0.01 20.94
CA THR A 113 -10.32 1.42 21.30
C THR A 113 -8.96 1.71 21.90
N GLU A 114 -8.27 0.65 22.33
CA GLU A 114 -6.94 0.70 22.92
C GLU A 114 -5.93 0.00 22.03
N HIS A 115 -4.71 0.54 22.01
CA HIS A 115 -3.64 -0.02 21.20
C HIS A 115 -3.07 -1.23 21.92
N TYR A 116 -2.88 -2.32 21.18
CA TYR A 116 -2.24 -3.50 21.72
C TYR A 116 -0.74 -3.22 21.91
N GLU A 117 -0.19 -3.49 23.10
CA GLU A 117 1.23 -3.35 23.39
C GLU A 117 1.83 -4.70 23.81
N ARG A 118 2.97 -5.08 23.21
CA ARG A 118 3.73 -6.27 23.61
C ARG A 118 5.23 -5.97 23.56
N ASN A 119 5.93 -6.25 24.66
CA ASN A 119 7.38 -6.00 24.78
C ASN A 119 7.79 -4.55 24.46
N GLY A 120 6.94 -3.57 24.81
CA GLY A 120 7.18 -2.15 24.51
C GLY A 120 6.92 -1.75 23.05
N VAL A 121 6.40 -2.66 22.22
CA VAL A 121 5.96 -2.37 20.86
C VAL A 121 4.46 -2.13 20.86
N ARG A 122 4.04 -0.94 20.40
CA ARG A 122 2.64 -0.55 20.25
C ARG A 122 2.16 -0.83 18.83
N PHE A 123 1.15 -1.69 18.72
CA PHE A 123 0.55 -2.09 17.47
C PHE A 123 -0.64 -1.17 17.14
N SER A 124 -0.91 -0.97 15.85
CA SER A 124 -2.08 -0.22 15.40
C SER A 124 -3.38 -0.86 15.91
N THR A 125 -4.44 -0.09 16.05
CA THR A 125 -5.78 -0.59 16.43
C THR A 125 -6.39 -1.59 15.43
N ALA A 126 -5.82 -1.70 14.24
CA ALA A 126 -6.15 -2.73 13.25
C ALA A 126 -5.49 -4.09 13.53
N PHE A 127 -4.48 -4.15 14.40
CA PHE A 127 -3.78 -5.38 14.74
C PHE A 127 -4.60 -6.19 15.75
N ARG A 128 -4.94 -7.43 15.38
CA ARG A 128 -5.61 -8.39 16.27
C ARG A 128 -4.62 -9.50 16.63
N PRO A 129 -4.13 -9.57 17.88
CA PRO A 129 -3.34 -10.72 18.31
C PRO A 129 -4.20 -11.99 18.24
N ALA A 130 -3.61 -13.09 17.75
CA ALA A 130 -4.26 -14.39 17.63
C ALA A 130 -4.42 -15.10 18.99
#